data_AF-J9DLK3-F1
#
_entry.id   AF-J9DLK3-F1
#
_cell.length_a   1.000
_cell.length_b   1.000
_cell.length_c   1.000
_cell.angle_alpha   90.00
_cell.angle_beta   90.00
_cell.angle_gamma   90.00
#
_symmetry.space_group_name_H-M   'P 1'
#
loop_
_entity.id
_entity.type
_entity.pdbx_description
1 polymer ?
#
loop_
_entity_poly.entity_id
_entity_poly.type
_entity_poly.pdbx_seq_one_letter_code
_entity_poly.pdbx_strand_id
1 'polypeptide(L)'
;MKTEEQSECIDVDDPYKVLGVANDISKEDLKQHFKRLQFKYHPDMKTGNAQKYLQIVAAYQAIQKNPGIVNPNEFIDLIKNFKTSYVNSEEEKADLQMLYKKYKGDMFKVIDNHLCCEDEDENRLRILIDEMIRNKEIVKYKLYDKIVLKDKRRTAKRLKERKQSSKVDMKELTQLFAENEIKRKQFIEDLEKRYCPQLVCKKETKKRQKTKKMILK
;
A
#
# COMPACT_ATOMS: atom_id res chain seq x y z
N MET A 1 -12.95 44.78 -21.61
CA MET A 1 -13.24 43.38 -21.97
C MET A 1 -12.70 42.52 -20.86
N LYS A 2 -13.57 41.78 -20.17
CA LYS A 2 -13.20 40.92 -19.04
C LYS A 2 -12.57 39.66 -19.60
N THR A 3 -11.28 39.45 -19.39
CA THR A 3 -10.65 38.14 -19.55
C THR A 3 -10.81 37.42 -18.22
N GLU A 4 -11.88 36.65 -18.12
CA GLU A 4 -12.08 35.63 -17.10
C GLU A 4 -11.08 34.50 -17.39
N GLU A 5 -9.89 34.60 -16.81
CA GLU A 5 -8.98 33.46 -16.72
C GLU A 5 -9.56 32.50 -15.67
N GLN A 6 -10.23 31.47 -16.18
CA GLN A 6 -10.72 30.34 -15.41
C GLN A 6 -9.51 29.67 -14.73
N SER A 7 -9.34 29.95 -13.44
CA SER A 7 -8.53 29.13 -12.56
C SER A 7 -9.27 27.81 -12.31
N GLU A 8 -9.17 26.88 -13.26
CA GLU A 8 -9.50 25.49 -12.99
C GLU A 8 -8.43 24.96 -12.01
N CYS A 9 -8.86 24.66 -10.79
CA CYS A 9 -8.09 23.90 -9.82
C CYS A 9 -7.81 22.51 -10.42
N ILE A 10 -6.58 22.30 -10.89
CA ILE A 10 -6.15 21.03 -11.48
C ILE A 10 -6.06 20.01 -10.34
N ASP A 11 -6.97 19.04 -10.37
CA ASP A 11 -6.98 17.89 -9.49
C ASP A 11 -5.61 17.20 -9.51
N VAL A 12 -5.21 16.66 -8.37
CA VAL A 12 -3.94 15.95 -8.18
C VAL A 12 -3.97 14.68 -9.04
N ASP A 13 -3.64 14.84 -10.32
CA ASP A 13 -3.83 13.82 -11.34
C ASP A 13 -2.83 12.68 -11.20
N ASP A 14 -3.36 11.47 -11.21
CA ASP A 14 -2.65 10.21 -11.39
C ASP A 14 -1.57 10.36 -12.50
N PRO A 15 -0.27 10.12 -12.18
CA PRO A 15 0.83 10.41 -13.10
C PRO A 15 0.74 9.63 -14.42
N TYR A 16 0.06 8.47 -14.43
CA TYR A 16 -0.20 7.69 -15.65
C TYR A 16 -1.20 8.38 -16.58
N LYS A 17 -2.22 9.03 -16.02
CA LYS A 17 -3.21 9.81 -16.78
C LYS A 17 -2.61 11.06 -17.40
N VAL A 18 -1.74 11.76 -16.67
CA VAL A 18 -1.02 12.95 -17.18
C VAL A 18 -0.16 12.59 -18.40
N LEU A 19 0.44 11.40 -18.40
CA LEU A 19 1.23 10.89 -19.52
C LEU A 19 0.38 10.22 -20.62
N GLY A 20 -0.90 9.95 -20.36
CA GLY A 20 -1.82 9.28 -21.28
C GLY A 20 -1.44 7.82 -21.56
N VAL A 21 -0.83 7.16 -20.59
CA VAL A 21 -0.34 5.78 -20.70
C VAL A 21 -1.08 4.87 -19.71
N ALA A 22 -1.15 3.58 -20.03
CA ALA A 22 -1.71 2.58 -19.13
C ALA A 22 -0.79 2.36 -17.92
N ASN A 23 -1.37 1.92 -16.80
CA ASN A 23 -0.65 1.77 -15.52
C ASN A 23 0.35 0.61 -15.51
N ASP A 24 0.24 -0.30 -16.48
CA ASP A 24 1.07 -1.51 -16.67
C ASP A 24 2.18 -1.33 -17.72
N ILE A 25 2.39 -0.09 -18.22
CA ILE A 25 3.36 0.18 -19.28
C ILE A 25 4.80 -0.16 -18.85
N SER A 26 5.55 -0.80 -19.75
CA SER A 26 6.97 -1.10 -19.54
C SER A 26 7.80 0.18 -19.35
N LYS A 27 8.88 0.10 -18.57
CA LYS A 27 9.83 1.22 -18.34
C LYS A 27 10.41 1.75 -19.64
N GLU A 28 10.62 0.88 -20.62
CA GLU A 28 11.16 1.23 -21.94
C GLU A 28 10.13 2.02 -22.75
N ASP A 29 8.89 1.53 -22.79
CA ASP A 29 7.79 2.17 -23.51
C ASP A 29 7.41 3.51 -22.86
N LEU A 30 7.42 3.59 -21.53
CA LEU A 30 7.23 4.82 -20.78
C LEU A 30 8.28 5.88 -21.17
N LYS A 31 9.55 5.49 -21.28
CA LYS A 31 10.65 6.37 -21.69
C LYS A 31 10.47 6.84 -23.14
N GLN A 32 10.04 5.95 -24.03
CA GLN A 32 9.74 6.32 -25.42
C GLN A 32 8.55 7.30 -25.51
N HIS A 33 7.48 7.05 -24.75
CA HIS A 33 6.28 7.89 -24.72
C HIS A 33 6.58 9.28 -24.14
N PHE A 34 7.33 9.33 -23.03
CA PHE A 34 7.82 10.57 -22.44
C PHE A 34 8.66 11.39 -23.43
N LYS A 35 9.58 10.74 -24.16
CA LYS A 35 10.41 11.41 -25.18
C LYS A 35 9.53 12.04 -26.27
N ARG A 36 8.51 11.32 -26.76
CA ARG A 36 7.55 11.86 -27.75
C ARG A 36 6.79 13.09 -27.22
N LEU A 37 6.34 13.04 -25.97
CA LEU A 37 5.63 14.15 -25.32
C LEU A 37 6.54 15.36 -25.06
N GLN A 38 7.79 15.13 -24.66
CA GLN A 38 8.77 16.20 -24.49
C GLN A 38 9.00 16.95 -25.78
N PHE A 39 9.25 16.26 -26.91
CA PHE A 39 9.39 16.94 -28.20
C PHE A 39 8.12 17.71 -28.58
N LYS A 40 6.92 17.15 -28.33
CA LYS A 40 5.67 17.82 -28.71
C LYS A 40 5.43 19.15 -27.97
N TYR A 41 5.74 19.19 -26.67
CA TYR A 41 5.40 20.31 -25.78
C TYR A 41 6.59 21.16 -25.30
N HIS A 42 7.81 20.89 -25.79
CA HIS A 42 9.00 21.66 -25.43
C HIS A 42 8.80 23.16 -25.69
N PRO A 43 9.23 24.06 -24.78
CA PRO A 43 9.06 25.51 -24.95
C PRO A 43 9.68 26.06 -26.23
N ASP A 44 10.74 25.43 -26.74
CA ASP A 44 11.42 25.85 -27.98
C ASP A 44 10.76 25.33 -29.27
N MET A 45 9.71 24.52 -29.19
CA MET A 45 8.99 24.02 -30.37
C MET A 45 7.76 24.88 -30.68
N LYS A 46 7.35 24.88 -31.95
CA LYS A 46 6.22 25.70 -32.45
C LYS A 46 4.88 25.39 -31.77
N THR A 47 4.75 24.21 -31.18
CA THR A 47 3.59 23.72 -30.39
C THR A 47 3.88 23.68 -28.89
N GLY A 48 4.84 24.48 -28.41
CA GLY A 48 5.30 24.48 -27.03
C GLY A 48 4.24 24.94 -26.04
N ASN A 49 4.17 24.25 -24.90
CA ASN A 49 3.36 24.65 -23.75
C ASN A 49 4.14 24.34 -22.47
N ALA A 50 4.66 25.41 -21.83
CA ALA A 50 5.50 25.29 -20.65
C ALA A 50 4.78 24.57 -19.49
N GLN A 51 3.52 24.89 -19.23
CA GLN A 51 2.75 24.27 -18.14
C GLN A 51 2.59 22.76 -18.35
N LYS A 52 2.21 22.34 -19.56
CA LYS A 52 2.11 20.91 -19.90
C LYS A 52 3.44 20.19 -19.81
N TYR A 53 4.52 20.83 -20.26
CA TYR A 53 5.87 20.28 -20.15
C TYR A 53 6.26 20.01 -18.69
N LEU A 54 6.02 20.98 -17.79
CA LEU A 54 6.29 20.80 -16.36
C LEU A 54 5.47 19.64 -15.77
N GLN A 55 4.18 19.51 -16.14
CA GLN A 55 3.33 18.40 -15.68
C GLN A 55 3.85 17.04 -16.16
N ILE A 56 4.23 16.93 -17.43
CA ILE A 56 4.79 15.70 -18.03
C ILE A 56 6.10 15.31 -17.32
N VAL A 57 6.98 16.26 -17.04
CA VAL A 57 8.24 16.02 -16.31
C VAL A 57 7.96 15.59 -14.87
N ALA A 58 7.05 16.28 -14.17
CA ALA A 58 6.69 15.94 -12.80
C ALA A 58 6.08 14.53 -12.70
N ALA A 59 5.16 14.18 -13.61
CA ALA A 59 4.53 12.86 -13.66
C ALA A 59 5.55 11.74 -13.93
N TYR A 60 6.45 11.93 -14.90
CA TYR A 60 7.51 10.96 -15.19
C TYR A 60 8.49 10.80 -14.01
N GLN A 61 8.90 11.90 -13.38
CA GLN A 61 9.75 11.83 -12.19
C GLN A 61 9.05 11.16 -11.00
N ALA A 62 7.73 11.37 -10.83
CA ALA A 62 6.95 10.69 -9.80
C ALA A 62 6.96 9.17 -9.99
N ILE A 63 6.77 8.70 -11.22
CA ILE A 63 6.83 7.27 -11.59
C ILE A 63 8.26 6.72 -11.41
N GLN A 64 9.30 7.51 -11.68
CA GLN A 64 10.68 7.07 -11.48
C GLN A 64 11.10 7.01 -10.00
N LYS A 65 10.74 8.01 -9.18
CA LYS A 65 11.16 8.13 -7.78
C LYS A 65 10.44 7.14 -6.88
N ASN A 66 9.14 6.99 -7.11
CA ASN A 66 8.37 5.88 -6.59
C ASN A 66 8.04 5.00 -7.79
N PRO A 67 8.86 3.99 -8.11
CA PRO A 67 8.36 2.83 -8.82
C PRO A 67 7.42 2.13 -7.82
N GLY A 68 6.30 2.79 -7.49
CA GLY A 68 5.18 2.14 -6.85
C GLY A 68 4.97 0.88 -7.66
N ILE A 69 4.88 -0.26 -7.00
CA ILE A 69 4.73 -1.57 -7.62
C ILE A 69 3.60 -1.46 -8.65
N VAL A 70 3.97 -1.24 -9.90
CA VAL A 70 3.04 -0.85 -10.97
C VAL A 70 2.49 -2.08 -11.67
N ASN A 71 3.22 -3.17 -11.53
CA ASN A 71 2.84 -4.49 -12.01
C ASN A 71 2.75 -5.44 -10.82
N PRO A 72 1.54 -5.91 -10.45
CA PRO A 72 1.37 -6.95 -9.42
C PRO A 72 2.24 -8.19 -9.69
N ASN A 73 2.47 -8.51 -10.97
CA ASN A 73 3.30 -9.64 -11.40
C ASN A 73 4.79 -9.44 -11.07
N GLU A 74 5.35 -8.24 -11.29
CA GLU A 74 6.76 -7.95 -10.96
C GLU A 74 7.01 -8.08 -9.46
N PHE A 75 6.03 -7.72 -8.62
CA PHE A 75 6.15 -7.89 -7.18
C PHE A 75 6.06 -9.34 -6.73
N ILE A 76 5.15 -10.11 -7.33
CA ILE A 76 5.10 -11.57 -7.12
C ILE A 76 6.46 -12.18 -7.45
N ASP A 77 7.07 -11.77 -8.57
CA ASP A 77 8.37 -12.28 -8.98
C ASP A 77 9.51 -11.80 -8.08
N LEU A 78 9.46 -10.56 -7.59
CA LEU A 78 10.40 -10.06 -6.58
C LEU A 78 10.33 -10.88 -5.28
N ILE A 79 9.13 -11.20 -4.80
CA ILE A 79 8.93 -12.05 -3.61
C ILE A 79 9.50 -13.45 -3.85
N LYS A 80 9.23 -14.05 -5.02
CA LYS A 80 9.78 -15.36 -5.38
C LYS A 80 11.30 -15.32 -5.41
N ASN A 81 11.88 -14.31 -6.05
CA ASN A 81 13.34 -14.12 -6.15
C ASN A 81 13.96 -13.95 -4.76
N PHE A 82 13.33 -13.16 -3.89
CA PHE A 82 13.76 -13.01 -2.50
C PHE A 82 13.70 -14.35 -1.74
N LYS A 83 12.60 -15.11 -1.88
CA LYS A 83 12.49 -16.44 -1.27
C LYS A 83 13.62 -17.36 -1.72
N THR A 84 13.96 -17.34 -3.02
CA THR A 84 15.06 -18.17 -3.54
C THR A 84 16.44 -17.71 -3.09
N SER A 85 16.67 -16.40 -2.91
CA SER A 85 17.96 -15.89 -2.46
C SER A 85 18.17 -16.07 -0.95
N TYR A 86 17.11 -16.00 -0.17
CA TYR A 86 17.16 -16.17 1.29
C TYR A 86 17.27 -17.64 1.71
N VAL A 87 16.53 -18.54 1.06
CA VAL A 87 16.54 -19.95 1.43
C VAL A 87 17.92 -20.59 1.20
N ASN A 88 18.44 -21.26 2.22
CA ASN A 88 19.78 -21.86 2.34
C ASN A 88 20.95 -20.86 2.35
N SER A 89 20.68 -19.57 2.47
CA SER A 89 21.72 -18.54 2.63
C SER A 89 22.35 -18.57 4.03
N GLU A 90 23.48 -17.88 4.17
CA GLU A 90 24.09 -17.64 5.49
C GLU A 90 23.20 -16.74 6.37
N GLU A 91 22.46 -15.81 5.78
CA GLU A 91 21.51 -14.94 6.49
C GLU A 91 20.41 -15.76 7.16
N GLU A 92 19.83 -16.72 6.43
CA GLU A 92 18.82 -17.62 6.99
C GLU A 92 19.36 -18.42 8.17
N LYS A 93 20.61 -18.93 8.06
CA LYS A 93 21.26 -19.67 9.15
C LYS A 93 21.44 -18.80 10.40
N ALA A 94 21.87 -17.55 10.22
CA ALA A 94 22.04 -16.60 11.32
C ALA A 94 20.69 -16.25 11.98
N ASP A 95 19.66 -15.97 11.19
CA ASP A 95 18.31 -15.68 11.70
C ASP A 95 17.71 -16.88 12.44
N LEU A 96 17.88 -18.08 11.89
CA LEU A 96 17.41 -19.32 12.50
C LEU A 96 18.12 -19.57 13.83
N GLN A 97 19.43 -19.35 13.90
CA GLN A 97 20.20 -19.43 15.13
C GLN A 97 19.70 -18.43 16.18
N MET A 98 19.43 -17.18 15.77
CA MET A 98 18.90 -16.15 16.65
C MET A 98 17.52 -16.55 17.22
N LEU A 99 16.60 -17.00 16.36
CA LEU A 99 15.25 -17.42 16.77
C LEU A 99 15.29 -18.67 17.66
N TYR A 100 16.13 -19.64 17.32
CA TYR A 100 16.28 -20.87 18.09
C TYR A 100 16.79 -20.58 19.51
N LYS A 101 17.77 -19.69 19.66
CA LYS A 101 18.26 -19.22 20.97
C LYS A 101 17.18 -18.46 21.73
N LYS A 102 16.46 -17.53 21.06
CA LYS A 102 15.38 -16.73 21.66
C LYS A 102 14.24 -17.58 22.22
N TYR A 103 13.81 -18.61 21.47
CA TYR A 103 12.70 -19.47 21.85
C TYR A 103 13.11 -20.81 22.47
N LYS A 104 14.39 -20.99 22.81
CA LYS A 104 14.92 -22.18 23.49
C LYS A 104 14.51 -23.48 22.79
N GLY A 105 14.61 -23.49 21.45
CA GLY A 105 14.31 -24.64 20.59
C GLY A 105 12.82 -24.98 20.44
N ASP A 106 11.90 -24.09 20.79
CA ASP A 106 10.47 -24.26 20.50
C ASP A 106 10.18 -24.01 19.01
N MET A 107 10.10 -25.09 18.23
CA MET A 107 9.91 -25.03 16.77
C MET A 107 8.60 -24.37 16.34
N PHE A 108 7.55 -24.40 17.17
CA PHE A 108 6.30 -23.70 16.86
C PHE A 108 6.53 -22.19 16.74
N LYS A 109 7.24 -21.64 17.72
CA LYS A 109 7.58 -20.20 17.76
C LYS A 109 8.64 -19.84 16.74
N VAL A 110 9.60 -20.73 16.49
CA VAL A 110 10.61 -20.51 15.45
C VAL A 110 9.93 -20.38 14.10
N ILE A 111 9.07 -21.34 13.70
CA ILE A 111 8.36 -21.29 12.41
C ILE A 111 7.45 -20.07 12.32
N ASP A 112 6.69 -19.74 13.38
CA ASP A 112 5.78 -18.59 13.37
C ASP A 112 6.49 -17.23 13.22
N ASN A 113 7.79 -17.15 13.54
CA ASN A 113 8.57 -15.91 13.45
C ASN A 113 9.68 -15.95 12.39
N HIS A 114 9.91 -17.08 11.74
CA HIS A 114 10.96 -17.22 10.74
C HIS A 114 10.44 -16.76 9.36
N LEU A 115 11.31 -16.09 8.61
CA LEU A 115 10.94 -15.53 7.32
C LEU A 115 10.80 -16.63 6.27
N CYS A 116 9.84 -16.46 5.34
CA CYS A 116 9.62 -17.36 4.21
C CYS A 116 9.40 -18.84 4.58
N CYS A 117 8.94 -19.13 5.81
CA CYS A 117 8.74 -20.49 6.31
C CYS A 117 7.26 -20.85 6.42
N GLU A 118 6.90 -22.03 5.93
CA GLU A 118 5.62 -22.68 6.22
C GLU A 118 5.81 -23.87 7.18
N ASP A 119 4.70 -24.44 7.68
CA ASP A 119 4.75 -25.63 8.54
C ASP A 119 5.36 -26.85 7.80
N GLU A 120 5.25 -26.89 6.46
CA GLU A 120 5.82 -27.93 5.58
C GLU A 120 7.37 -27.91 5.58
N ASP A 121 7.97 -26.74 5.78
CA ASP A 121 9.42 -26.53 5.70
C ASP A 121 10.17 -26.97 6.99
N GLU A 122 9.45 -27.50 7.99
CA GLU A 122 10.01 -27.92 9.27
C GLU A 122 11.20 -28.87 9.10
N ASN A 123 11.11 -29.84 8.19
CA ASN A 123 12.16 -30.83 7.97
C ASN A 123 13.46 -30.16 7.49
N ARG A 124 13.35 -29.15 6.62
CA ARG A 124 14.51 -28.39 6.11
C ARG A 124 15.18 -27.61 7.23
N LEU A 125 14.42 -26.91 8.05
CA LEU A 125 14.95 -26.18 9.20
C LEU A 125 15.62 -27.11 10.21
N ARG A 126 15.06 -28.30 10.44
CA ARG A 126 15.65 -29.30 11.33
C ARG A 126 17.00 -29.78 10.82
N ILE A 127 17.12 -30.05 9.53
CA ILE A 127 18.41 -30.43 8.92
C ILE A 127 19.46 -29.35 9.20
N LEU A 128 19.12 -28.08 9.00
CA LEU A 128 20.01 -26.93 9.28
C LEU A 128 20.37 -26.81 10.76
N ILE A 129 19.39 -26.96 11.67
CA ILE A 129 19.63 -26.90 13.11
C ILE A 129 20.50 -28.08 13.56
N ASP A 130 20.27 -29.28 13.03
CA ASP A 130 21.06 -30.46 13.35
C ASP A 130 22.50 -30.33 12.82
N GLU A 131 22.72 -29.63 11.70
CA GLU A 131 24.07 -29.19 11.28
C GLU A 131 24.71 -28.24 12.28
N MET A 132 23.99 -27.21 12.73
CA MET A 132 24.50 -26.25 13.72
C MET A 132 24.81 -26.89 15.08
N ILE A 133 23.99 -27.87 15.50
CA ILE A 133 24.22 -28.65 16.73
C ILE A 133 25.45 -29.55 16.56
N ARG A 134 25.64 -30.19 15.40
CA ARG A 134 26.83 -30.98 15.08
C ARG A 134 28.10 -30.13 15.09
N ASN A 135 28.03 -28.92 14.54
CA ASN A 135 29.11 -27.93 14.56
C ASN A 135 29.35 -27.30 15.96
N LYS A 136 28.50 -27.63 16.94
CA LYS A 136 28.53 -27.10 18.32
C LYS A 136 28.33 -25.58 18.42
N GLU A 137 27.71 -24.96 17.41
CA GLU A 137 27.35 -23.54 17.43
C GLU A 137 26.13 -23.26 18.32
N ILE A 138 25.28 -24.27 18.51
CA ILE A 138 24.02 -24.19 19.24
C ILE A 138 23.83 -25.45 20.10
N VAL A 139 23.25 -25.27 21.29
CA VAL A 139 22.89 -26.37 22.20
C VAL A 139 21.50 -26.90 21.87
N LYS A 140 21.34 -28.23 21.84
CA LYS A 140 20.03 -28.87 21.70
C LYS A 140 19.16 -28.61 22.94
N TYR A 141 17.99 -27.99 22.76
CA TYR A 141 17.01 -27.79 23.84
C TYR A 141 15.94 -28.89 23.88
N LYS A 142 15.32 -29.10 25.05
CA LYS A 142 14.29 -30.13 25.28
C LYS A 142 13.04 -29.98 24.41
N LEU A 143 12.67 -28.75 24.05
CA LEU A 143 11.45 -28.49 23.27
C LEU A 143 11.62 -28.84 21.79
N TYR A 144 12.86 -28.96 21.31
CA TYR A 144 13.17 -29.18 19.90
C TYR A 144 12.67 -30.54 19.37
N ASP A 145 12.56 -31.55 20.24
CA ASP A 145 12.11 -32.89 19.84
C ASP A 145 10.62 -32.93 19.45
N LYS A 146 9.84 -31.88 19.75
CA LYS A 146 8.42 -31.78 19.38
C LYS A 146 8.27 -31.43 17.90
N ILE A 147 7.59 -32.28 17.14
CA ILE A 147 7.32 -32.08 15.71
C ILE A 147 6.04 -31.27 15.52
N VAL A 148 6.12 -30.17 14.76
CA VAL A 148 5.02 -29.22 14.54
C VAL A 148 3.95 -29.83 13.64
N LEU A 149 4.34 -30.51 12.56
CA LEU A 149 3.42 -31.18 11.63
C LEU A 149 2.53 -32.24 12.28
N LYS A 150 2.93 -32.79 13.44
CA LYS A 150 2.10 -33.76 14.19
C LYS A 150 0.91 -33.11 14.91
N ASP A 151 0.91 -31.78 15.07
CA ASP A 151 -0.21 -31.06 15.68
C ASP A 151 -1.38 -30.90 14.69
N LYS A 152 -2.33 -31.82 14.77
CA LYS A 152 -3.55 -31.84 13.94
C LYS A 152 -4.40 -30.57 14.07
N ARG A 153 -4.39 -29.88 15.22
CA ARG A 153 -5.21 -28.67 15.43
C ARG A 153 -4.62 -27.51 14.64
N ARG A 154 -3.29 -27.37 14.69
CA ARG A 154 -2.56 -26.33 13.93
C ARG A 154 -2.72 -26.53 12.43
N THR A 155 -2.45 -27.73 11.93
CA THR A 155 -2.55 -28.03 10.49
C THR A 155 -3.97 -27.80 9.95
N ALA A 156 -5.01 -28.20 10.71
CA ALA A 156 -6.40 -27.92 10.36
C ALA A 156 -6.73 -26.42 10.33
N LYS A 157 -6.21 -25.64 11.29
CA LYS A 157 -6.38 -24.18 11.33
C LYS A 157 -5.74 -23.50 10.11
N ARG A 158 -4.47 -23.81 9.81
CA ARG A 158 -3.75 -23.27 8.64
C ARG A 158 -4.44 -23.64 7.32
N LEU A 159 -4.92 -24.87 7.19
CA LEU A 159 -5.68 -25.30 6.01
C LEU A 159 -6.99 -24.51 5.84
N LYS A 160 -7.70 -24.21 6.94
CA LYS A 160 -8.91 -23.38 6.92
C LYS A 160 -8.58 -21.94 6.51
N GLU A 161 -7.52 -21.35 7.06
CA GLU A 161 -7.04 -20.00 6.68
C GLU A 161 -6.69 -19.94 5.18
N ARG A 162 -5.98 -20.94 4.64
CA ARG A 162 -5.64 -21.03 3.21
C ARG A 162 -6.86 -21.13 2.30
N LYS A 163 -7.85 -21.94 2.71
CA LYS A 163 -9.13 -22.05 1.98
C LYS A 163 -9.96 -20.77 2.04
N GLN A 164 -9.85 -20.01 3.12
CA GLN A 164 -10.52 -18.72 3.24
C GLN A 164 -9.83 -17.68 2.34
N SER A 165 -8.50 -17.60 2.38
CA SER A 165 -7.74 -16.64 1.56
C SER A 165 -7.89 -16.91 0.07
N SER A 166 -7.92 -18.18 -0.35
CA SER A 166 -8.12 -18.55 -1.76
C SER A 166 -9.50 -18.17 -2.32
N LYS A 167 -10.49 -17.93 -1.44
CA LYS A 167 -11.85 -17.56 -1.84
C LYS A 167 -12.08 -16.06 -1.91
N VAL A 168 -11.13 -15.24 -1.44
CA VAL A 168 -11.28 -13.80 -1.44
C VAL A 168 -11.14 -13.30 -2.88
N ASP A 169 -12.25 -12.84 -3.46
CA ASP A 169 -12.23 -12.20 -4.76
C ASP A 169 -11.70 -10.78 -4.65
N MET A 170 -10.70 -10.44 -5.48
CA MET A 170 -10.08 -9.11 -5.47
C MET A 170 -11.10 -7.97 -5.69
N LYS A 171 -12.16 -8.23 -6.45
CA LYS A 171 -13.24 -7.26 -6.71
C LYS A 171 -14.09 -6.97 -5.47
N GLU A 172 -14.34 -7.97 -4.64
CA GLU A 172 -15.08 -7.79 -3.39
C GLU A 172 -14.23 -6.99 -2.39
N LEU A 173 -12.93 -7.27 -2.37
CA LEU A 173 -11.99 -6.55 -1.50
C LEU A 173 -11.87 -5.06 -1.88
N THR A 174 -11.81 -4.73 -3.17
CA THR A 174 -11.77 -3.32 -3.62
C THR A 174 -13.05 -2.57 -3.28
N GLN A 175 -14.22 -3.23 -3.35
CA GLN A 175 -15.49 -2.66 -2.92
C GLN A 175 -15.49 -2.36 -1.42
N LEU A 176 -15.03 -3.30 -0.59
CA LEU A 176 -14.92 -3.10 0.86
C LEU A 176 -14.00 -1.93 1.23
N PHE A 177 -12.89 -1.76 0.53
CA PHE A 177 -12.01 -0.61 0.73
C PHE A 177 -12.71 0.71 0.39
N ALA A 178 -13.39 0.79 -0.77
CA ALA A 178 -14.12 1.99 -1.18
C ALA A 178 -15.23 2.35 -0.18
N GLU A 179 -15.99 1.37 0.32
CA GLU A 179 -17.01 1.60 1.35
C GLU A 179 -16.41 2.14 2.65
N ASN A 180 -15.28 1.58 3.08
CA ASN A 180 -14.61 2.03 4.30
C ASN A 180 -14.06 3.45 4.15
N GLU A 181 -13.57 3.83 2.96
CA GLU A 181 -13.17 5.20 2.67
C GLU A 181 -14.34 6.17 2.75
N ILE A 182 -15.50 5.81 2.20
CA ILE A 182 -16.73 6.62 2.29
C ILE A 182 -17.14 6.79 3.75
N LYS A 183 -17.18 5.71 4.52
CA LYS A 183 -17.52 5.74 5.96
C LYS A 183 -16.54 6.63 6.73
N ARG A 184 -15.24 6.57 6.43
CA ARG A 184 -14.23 7.41 7.07
C ARG A 184 -14.40 8.88 6.71
N LYS A 185 -14.70 9.20 5.44
CA LYS A 185 -14.97 10.59 5.02
C LYS A 185 -16.20 11.16 5.73
N GLN A 186 -17.29 10.40 5.78
CA GLN A 186 -18.50 10.79 6.50
C GLN A 186 -18.23 11.03 7.99
N PHE A 187 -17.44 10.16 8.64
CA PHE A 187 -17.03 10.35 10.03
C PHE A 187 -16.24 11.64 10.25
N ILE A 188 -15.30 11.97 9.35
CA ILE A 188 -14.53 13.22 9.43
C ILE A 188 -15.44 14.44 9.22
N GLU A 189 -16.33 14.42 8.21
CA GLU A 189 -17.29 15.50 7.97
C GLU A 189 -18.19 15.75 9.18
N ASP A 190 -18.63 14.69 9.86
CA ASP A 190 -19.46 14.81 11.06
C ASP A 190 -18.68 15.35 12.27
N LEU A 191 -17.39 15.05 12.38
CA LEU A 191 -16.50 15.69 13.36
C LEU A 191 -16.29 17.17 13.04
N GLU A 192 -16.06 17.52 11.78
CA GLU A 192 -15.89 18.92 11.34
C GLU A 192 -17.12 19.76 11.69
N LYS A 193 -18.34 19.25 11.46
CA LYS A 193 -19.58 19.95 11.82
C LYS A 193 -19.71 20.21 13.33
N ARG A 194 -19.18 19.31 14.16
CA ARG A 194 -19.30 19.39 15.63
C ARG A 194 -18.22 20.25 16.27
N TYR A 195 -17.01 20.20 15.73
CA TYR A 195 -15.83 20.77 16.39
C TYR A 195 -15.17 21.91 15.62
N CYS A 196 -15.50 22.12 14.35
CA CYS A 196 -15.09 23.32 13.63
C CYS A 196 -16.13 24.41 13.89
N PRO A 197 -15.80 25.49 14.64
CA PRO A 197 -16.76 26.55 14.89
C PRO A 197 -17.08 27.19 13.54
N GLN A 198 -18.32 27.02 13.10
CA GLN A 198 -18.83 27.73 11.93
C GLN A 198 -18.47 29.21 12.12
N LEU A 199 -17.65 29.75 11.22
CA LEU A 199 -17.46 31.20 11.12
C LEU A 199 -18.86 31.77 10.86
N VAL A 200 -19.55 32.17 11.92
CA VAL A 200 -20.87 32.77 11.84
C VAL A 200 -20.68 34.15 11.21
N CYS A 201 -20.73 34.20 9.89
CA CYS A 201 -21.10 35.43 9.18
C CYS A 201 -22.51 35.79 9.66
N LYS A 202 -22.57 36.79 10.55
CA LYS A 202 -23.78 37.33 11.16
C LYS A 202 -24.85 37.56 10.07
N LYS A 203 -25.92 36.77 10.09
CA LYS A 203 -27.12 37.06 9.27
C LYS A 203 -27.74 38.33 9.83
N GLU A 204 -27.80 39.38 9.00
CA GLU A 204 -28.48 40.64 9.31
C GLU A 204 -29.92 40.36 9.74
N THR A 205 -30.26 40.76 10.96
CA THR A 205 -31.63 40.64 11.46
C THR A 205 -32.50 41.72 10.82
N LYS A 206 -33.49 41.30 10.01
CA LYS A 206 -34.51 42.19 9.43
C LYS A 206 -35.23 42.97 10.53
N LYS A 207 -35.06 44.30 10.54
CA LYS A 207 -35.78 45.25 11.41
C LYS A 207 -37.30 45.13 11.18
N ARG A 208 -38.03 44.78 12.25
CA ARG A 208 -39.49 44.70 12.29
C ARG A 208 -40.09 46.11 12.12
N GLN A 209 -40.76 46.37 11.01
CA GLN A 209 -41.47 47.64 10.78
C GLN A 209 -42.68 47.73 11.73
N LYS A 210 -42.72 48.77 12.58
CA LYS A 210 -43.89 49.09 13.42
C LYS A 210 -44.91 49.83 12.56
N THR A 211 -46.07 49.23 12.34
CA THR A 211 -47.22 49.91 11.74
C THR A 211 -47.82 50.91 12.74
N LYS A 212 -47.78 52.21 12.41
CA LYS A 212 -48.53 53.25 13.12
C LYS A 212 -50.00 53.15 12.70
N LYS A 213 -50.88 52.76 13.63
CA LYS A 213 -52.33 52.82 13.45
C LYS A 213 -52.75 54.28 13.68
N MET A 214 -53.10 55.01 12.62
CA MET A 214 -53.76 56.32 12.74
C MET A 214 -55.23 56.09 13.14
N ILE A 215 -55.68 56.78 14.19
CA ILE A 215 -57.10 56.92 14.53
C ILE A 215 -57.46 58.36 14.18
N LEU A 216 -58.28 58.53 13.16
CA LEU A 216 -58.90 59.79 12.76
C LEU A 216 -60.05 60.08 13.74
N LYS A 217 -60.10 61.30 14.29
CA LYS A 217 -61.30 61.82 14.95
C LYS A 217 -62.20 62.48 13.91
#